data_AF-A0A831K371-F1
#
_entry.id   AF-A0A831K371-F1
#
_cell.length_a   1.000
_cell.length_b   1.000
_cell.length_c   1.000
_cell.angle_alpha   90.00
_cell.angle_beta   90.00
_cell.angle_gamma   90.00
#
_symmetry.space_group_name_H-M   'P 1'
#
loop_
_entity.id
_entity.type
_entity.pdbx_description
1 polymer ?
#
loop_
_entity_poly.entity_id
_entity_poly.type
_entity_poly.pdbx_seq_one_letter_code
_entity_poly.pdbx_strand_id
1 'polypeptide(L)'
;IGAACASAWRGMGHTYEILAYRKEEMWGRERAVREDEVKELERLFPSTFNNYDPLNRHICIRPSTPCPVLIGVRGTNPEELKDAYGHLTLEDHPGYLIYLTNQGSDHHLIPLQGSEPAPGGSYLLPATVAGHPRRERGGHAFVTARGEGGFEITLAAYRQTGELRDILMQLLPGDRVVAAGSVDSYPGTLNLEKIGVVEAPPVKEKIANPLCPGCGRRMKSSGKEGFRCPRCGRRAGKDAAEYRVVERRHLEGLYEAAVSARRHLSRPLKLMGDEERRHFLEGRLLP
;
A
#
# COMPACT_ATOMS: atom_id res chain seq x y z
N ILE A 1 -24.69 -17.25 8.29
CA ILE A 1 -23.22 -17.07 8.36
C ILE A 1 -22.87 -15.73 9.01
N GLY A 2 -23.12 -14.58 8.36
CA GLY A 2 -22.74 -13.25 8.88
C GLY A 2 -23.18 -12.95 10.32
N ALA A 3 -24.45 -13.21 10.67
CA ALA A 3 -24.95 -13.00 12.04
C ALA A 3 -24.18 -13.83 13.09
N ALA A 4 -23.87 -15.10 12.78
CA ALA A 4 -23.09 -15.94 13.67
C ALA A 4 -21.64 -15.43 13.82
N CYS A 5 -21.02 -14.98 12.73
CA CYS A 5 -19.69 -14.38 12.78
C CYS A 5 -19.67 -13.09 13.61
N ALA A 6 -20.68 -12.22 13.46
CA ALA A 6 -20.80 -10.99 14.24
C ALA A 6 -20.96 -11.28 15.73
N SER A 7 -21.81 -12.25 16.10
CA SER A 7 -21.99 -12.65 17.51
C SER A 7 -20.77 -13.36 18.11
N ALA A 8 -19.93 -13.99 17.28
CA ALA A 8 -18.77 -14.76 17.75
C ALA A 8 -17.47 -13.92 17.84
N TRP A 9 -17.44 -12.74 17.22
CA TRP A 9 -16.25 -11.90 17.19
C TRP A 9 -15.92 -11.33 18.57
N ARG A 10 -14.68 -11.54 19.02
CA ARG A 10 -14.25 -11.25 20.41
C ARG A 10 -13.86 -9.79 20.67
N GLY A 11 -13.86 -8.92 19.66
CA GLY A 11 -13.55 -7.50 19.85
C GLY A 11 -12.09 -7.18 20.22
N MET A 12 -11.13 -8.10 20.08
CA MET A 12 -9.71 -7.77 20.30
C MET A 12 -9.21 -6.85 19.18
N GLY A 13 -8.35 -5.88 19.49
CA GLY A 13 -7.82 -4.93 18.48
C GLY A 13 -8.90 -4.08 17.77
N HIS A 14 -10.04 -3.87 18.42
CA HIS A 14 -11.17 -3.15 17.83
C HIS A 14 -10.90 -1.66 17.62
N THR A 15 -11.69 -1.07 16.75
CA THR A 15 -11.86 0.38 16.60
C THR A 15 -13.35 0.72 16.72
N TYR A 16 -13.66 2.01 16.73
CA TYR A 16 -15.01 2.52 16.79
C TYR A 16 -15.36 3.23 15.47
N GLU A 17 -16.63 3.16 15.08
CA GLU A 17 -17.17 3.95 13.97
C GLU A 17 -18.48 4.61 14.39
N ILE A 18 -18.55 5.94 14.28
CA ILE A 18 -19.81 6.68 14.38
C ILE A 18 -20.46 6.65 13.00
N LEU A 19 -21.65 6.06 12.91
CA LEU A 19 -22.51 6.14 11.73
C LEU A 19 -23.69 7.06 12.01
N ALA A 20 -23.75 8.19 11.30
CA ALA A 20 -24.92 9.05 11.27
C ALA A 20 -25.87 8.63 10.14
N TYR A 21 -27.17 8.68 10.38
CA TYR A 21 -28.18 8.22 9.41
C TYR A 21 -29.07 9.37 8.98
N ARG A 22 -29.37 9.44 7.68
CA ARG A 22 -30.20 10.48 7.06
C ARG A 22 -31.69 10.19 7.27
N LYS A 23 -32.49 11.25 7.25
CA LYS A 23 -33.94 11.14 7.04
C LYS A 23 -34.23 10.47 5.69
N GLU A 24 -35.30 9.68 5.62
CA GLU A 24 -35.67 8.92 4.42
C GLU A 24 -35.85 9.81 3.18
N GLU A 25 -36.44 11.00 3.37
CA GLU A 25 -36.63 12.02 2.32
C GLU A 25 -35.32 12.53 1.68
N MET A 26 -34.18 12.30 2.34
CA MET A 26 -32.85 12.69 1.87
C MET A 26 -32.10 11.55 1.18
N TRP A 27 -32.62 10.32 1.18
CA TRP A 27 -31.96 9.19 0.53
C TRP A 27 -31.83 9.41 -0.98
N GLY A 28 -30.70 9.00 -1.55
CA GLY A 28 -30.36 9.26 -2.96
C GLY A 28 -29.98 10.71 -3.31
N ARG A 29 -30.20 11.69 -2.43
CA ARG A 29 -29.75 13.08 -2.64
C ARG A 29 -28.26 13.23 -2.35
N GLU A 30 -27.65 14.30 -2.85
CA GLU A 30 -26.27 14.65 -2.48
C GLU A 30 -26.16 14.90 -0.97
N ARG A 31 -25.02 14.56 -0.39
CA ARG A 31 -24.72 14.77 1.04
C ARG A 31 -23.94 16.06 1.20
N ALA A 32 -24.44 16.97 2.03
CA ALA A 32 -23.72 18.18 2.40
C ALA A 32 -22.67 17.85 3.49
N VAL A 33 -21.39 17.78 3.09
CA VAL A 33 -20.26 17.59 4.02
C VAL A 33 -19.12 18.51 3.56
N ARG A 34 -18.59 19.31 4.47
CA ARG A 34 -17.56 20.32 4.21
C ARG A 34 -16.17 19.70 4.17
N GLU A 35 -15.47 19.81 3.05
CA GLU A 35 -14.15 19.20 2.85
C GLU A 35 -13.08 19.78 3.79
N ASP A 36 -13.15 21.08 4.08
CA ASP A 36 -12.26 21.80 5.00
C ASP A 36 -12.32 21.24 6.42
N GLU A 37 -13.52 21.01 6.95
CA GLU A 37 -13.70 20.45 8.30
C GLU A 37 -13.16 19.01 8.38
N VAL A 38 -13.40 18.19 7.36
CA VAL A 38 -12.93 16.79 7.35
C VAL A 38 -11.40 16.72 7.31
N LYS A 39 -10.73 17.64 6.60
CA LYS A 39 -9.26 17.72 6.58
C LYS A 39 -8.65 17.98 7.95
N GLU A 40 -9.37 18.64 8.83
CA GLU A 40 -8.88 18.97 10.17
C GLU A 40 -9.04 17.84 11.17
N LEU A 41 -9.94 16.87 10.92
CA LEU A 41 -10.30 15.85 11.90
C LEU A 41 -9.09 15.08 12.44
N GLU A 42 -8.22 14.56 11.58
CA GLU A 42 -7.06 13.79 12.05
C GLU A 42 -6.01 14.64 12.78
N ARG A 43 -6.02 15.97 12.56
CA ARG A 43 -5.13 16.91 13.25
C ARG A 43 -5.69 17.30 14.62
N LEU A 44 -6.99 17.55 14.70
CA LEU A 44 -7.68 17.99 15.92
C LEU A 44 -8.02 16.82 16.85
N PHE A 45 -8.28 15.64 16.28
CA PHE A 45 -8.71 14.43 16.97
C PHE A 45 -7.81 13.25 16.54
N PRO A 46 -6.60 13.13 17.11
CA PRO A 46 -5.58 12.19 16.63
C PRO A 46 -5.99 10.71 16.65
N SER A 47 -6.95 10.33 17.50
CA SER A 47 -7.45 8.95 17.53
C SER A 47 -8.31 8.59 16.32
N THR A 48 -8.82 9.58 15.57
CA THR A 48 -9.60 9.36 14.35
C THR A 48 -8.71 9.00 13.18
N PHE A 49 -9.21 8.27 12.17
CA PHE A 49 -8.40 7.85 11.03
C PHE A 49 -9.20 7.59 9.77
N ASN A 50 -8.50 7.63 8.64
CA ASN A 50 -9.06 7.41 7.30
C ASN A 50 -10.16 8.40 6.95
N ASN A 51 -10.04 9.67 7.39
CA ASN A 51 -11.12 10.63 7.23
C ASN A 51 -11.13 11.29 5.83
N TYR A 52 -9.96 11.69 5.36
CA TYR A 52 -9.76 12.40 4.10
C TYR A 52 -8.54 11.83 3.37
N ASP A 53 -8.67 11.67 2.05
CA ASP A 53 -7.56 11.34 1.18
C ASP A 53 -6.99 12.62 0.54
N PRO A 54 -5.80 13.09 0.95
CA PRO A 54 -5.18 14.26 0.34
C PRO A 54 -4.67 14.01 -1.08
N LEU A 55 -4.28 12.78 -1.41
CA LEU A 55 -3.76 12.43 -2.73
C LEU A 55 -4.88 12.49 -3.78
N ASN A 56 -6.04 11.91 -3.44
CA ASN A 56 -7.19 11.81 -4.34
C ASN A 56 -8.22 12.94 -4.14
N ARG A 57 -7.97 13.85 -3.19
CA ARG A 57 -8.90 14.92 -2.75
C ARG A 57 -10.30 14.39 -2.46
N HIS A 58 -10.38 13.37 -1.60
CA HIS A 58 -11.60 12.61 -1.39
C HIS A 58 -12.02 12.57 0.08
N ILE A 59 -13.31 12.83 0.36
CA ILE A 59 -13.90 12.68 1.69
C ILE A 59 -14.25 11.21 1.91
N CYS A 60 -13.41 10.48 2.64
CA CYS A 60 -13.53 9.03 2.84
C CYS A 60 -14.65 8.64 3.82
N ILE A 61 -15.01 9.53 4.75
CA ILE A 61 -16.11 9.31 5.70
C ILE A 61 -17.49 9.43 5.06
N ARG A 62 -17.59 9.88 3.80
CA ARG A 62 -18.87 10.17 3.12
C ARG A 62 -19.17 9.09 2.08
N PRO A 63 -20.21 8.26 2.27
CA PRO A 63 -20.60 7.26 1.28
C PRO A 63 -21.00 7.90 -0.06
N SER A 64 -20.65 7.24 -1.16
CA SER A 64 -21.03 7.65 -2.53
C SER A 64 -22.26 6.89 -3.07
N THR A 65 -22.96 6.14 -2.21
CA THR A 65 -24.13 5.33 -2.56
C THR A 65 -25.44 6.02 -2.15
N PRO A 66 -26.60 5.64 -2.70
CA PRO A 66 -27.91 6.19 -2.31
C PRO A 66 -28.38 5.69 -0.93
N CYS A 67 -27.48 5.14 -0.10
CA CYS A 67 -27.78 4.50 1.17
C CYS A 67 -28.21 5.51 2.26
N PRO A 68 -28.79 5.04 3.39
CA PRO A 68 -29.21 5.89 4.51
C PRO A 68 -28.07 6.53 5.30
N VAL A 69 -26.83 6.06 5.16
CA VAL A 69 -25.70 6.56 5.95
C VAL A 69 -25.32 7.97 5.46
N LEU A 70 -25.27 8.94 6.37
CA LEU A 70 -24.78 10.29 6.11
C LEU A 70 -23.25 10.30 6.07
N ILE A 71 -22.63 9.92 7.18
CA ILE A 71 -21.17 9.79 7.31
C ILE A 71 -20.80 8.63 8.23
N GLY A 72 -19.55 8.17 8.11
CA GLY A 72 -18.90 7.21 9.00
C GLY A 72 -17.54 7.71 9.46
N VAL A 73 -17.43 8.20 10.71
CA VAL A 73 -16.15 8.65 11.28
C VAL A 73 -15.56 7.51 12.09
N ARG A 74 -14.29 7.16 11.86
CA ARG A 74 -13.60 6.06 12.54
C ARG A 74 -12.61 6.59 13.55
N GLY A 75 -12.45 5.90 14.66
CA GLY A 75 -11.46 6.25 15.67
C GLY A 75 -11.13 5.12 16.64
N THR A 76 -10.11 5.34 17.45
CA THR A 76 -9.67 4.39 18.49
C THR A 76 -10.14 4.77 19.89
N ASN A 77 -10.61 6.01 20.09
CA ASN A 77 -11.18 6.49 21.35
C ASN A 77 -12.64 6.93 21.12
N PRO A 78 -13.64 6.32 21.78
CA PRO A 78 -15.05 6.62 21.53
C PRO A 78 -15.48 7.99 22.04
N GLU A 79 -14.83 8.57 23.05
CA GLU A 79 -15.16 9.91 23.54
C GLU A 79 -14.62 10.99 22.59
N GLU A 80 -13.35 10.90 22.19
CA GLU A 80 -12.78 11.82 21.21
C GLU A 80 -13.49 11.69 19.85
N LEU A 81 -13.99 10.49 19.51
CA LEU A 81 -14.76 10.27 18.29
C LEU A 81 -16.09 11.04 18.29
N LYS A 82 -16.75 11.22 19.45
CA LYS A 82 -17.95 12.06 19.57
C LYS A 82 -17.61 13.53 19.36
N ASP A 83 -16.50 14.00 19.91
CA ASP A 83 -16.03 15.37 19.72
C ASP A 83 -15.69 15.63 18.24
N ALA A 84 -15.01 14.68 17.60
CA ALA A 84 -14.71 14.74 16.17
C ALA A 84 -15.96 14.79 15.29
N TYR A 85 -16.98 14.02 15.66
CA TYR A 85 -18.28 14.06 14.99
C TYR A 85 -18.98 15.41 15.20
N GLY A 86 -18.95 15.97 16.41
CA GLY A 86 -19.54 17.27 16.74
C GLY A 86 -18.85 18.46 16.09
N HIS A 87 -17.60 18.31 15.63
CA HIS A 87 -16.88 19.31 14.84
C HIS A 87 -17.45 19.51 13.43
N LEU A 88 -18.18 18.53 12.91
CA LEU A 88 -18.68 18.55 11.54
C LEU A 88 -20.03 19.27 11.43
N THR A 89 -20.14 20.18 10.47
CA THR A 89 -21.40 20.78 10.05
C THR A 89 -22.15 19.83 9.12
N LEU A 90 -23.24 19.24 9.62
CA LEU A 90 -24.03 18.24 8.91
C LEU A 90 -25.46 18.71 8.64
N GLU A 91 -26.11 18.09 7.65
CA GLU A 91 -27.54 18.24 7.43
C GLU A 91 -28.36 17.65 8.59
N ASP A 92 -29.60 18.12 8.76
CA ASP A 92 -30.49 17.64 9.81
C ASP A 92 -30.78 16.14 9.68
N HIS A 93 -30.64 15.41 10.78
CA HIS A 93 -30.68 13.96 10.78
C HIS A 93 -31.15 13.37 12.12
N PRO A 94 -31.80 12.19 12.13
CA PRO A 94 -32.34 11.57 13.35
C PRO A 94 -31.31 11.25 14.46
N GLY A 95 -30.03 11.06 14.10
CA GLY A 95 -28.97 10.81 15.05
C GLY A 95 -27.89 9.88 14.49
N TYR A 96 -27.10 9.31 15.40
CA TYR A 96 -26.00 8.42 15.09
C TYR A 96 -25.92 7.25 16.06
N LEU A 97 -25.21 6.20 15.65
CA LEU A 97 -24.83 5.07 16.49
C LEU A 97 -23.32 4.94 16.50
N ILE A 98 -22.75 4.55 17.64
CA ILE A 98 -21.34 4.19 17.76
C ILE A 98 -21.23 2.67 17.72
N TYR A 99 -20.51 2.15 16.74
CA TYR A 99 -20.25 0.72 16.58
C TYR A 99 -18.86 0.36 17.07
N LEU A 100 -18.76 -0.78 17.75
CA LEU A 100 -17.50 -1.50 17.95
C LEU A 100 -17.22 -2.31 16.67
N THR A 101 -16.04 -2.16 16.07
CA THR A 101 -15.74 -2.73 14.76
C THR A 101 -14.35 -3.36 14.68
N ASN A 102 -14.18 -4.30 13.73
CA ASN A 102 -12.87 -4.82 13.33
C ASN A 102 -12.23 -3.99 12.20
N GLN A 103 -12.67 -2.76 11.97
CA GLN A 103 -12.06 -1.92 10.93
C GLN A 103 -10.68 -1.46 11.39
N GLY A 104 -9.73 -1.38 10.46
CA GLY A 104 -8.36 -0.96 10.77
C GLY A 104 -7.61 -1.89 11.72
N SER A 105 -7.85 -3.21 11.65
CA SER A 105 -7.28 -4.20 12.58
C SER A 105 -6.41 -5.28 11.94
N ASP A 106 -6.38 -5.38 10.61
CA ASP A 106 -5.71 -6.46 9.86
C ASP A 106 -6.17 -7.90 10.21
N HIS A 107 -7.33 -8.09 10.85
CA HIS A 107 -7.83 -9.42 11.25
C HIS A 107 -8.01 -10.42 10.09
N HIS A 108 -8.05 -9.95 8.84
CA HIS A 108 -8.14 -10.80 7.65
C HIS A 108 -6.80 -11.33 7.17
N LEU A 109 -5.68 -10.77 7.62
CA LEU A 109 -4.35 -11.17 7.18
C LEU A 109 -3.92 -12.48 7.86
N ILE A 110 -3.49 -13.43 7.03
CA ILE A 110 -2.94 -14.70 7.46
C ILE A 110 -1.43 -14.67 7.19
N PRO A 111 -0.56 -14.76 8.21
CA PRO A 111 0.87 -14.92 7.97
C PRO A 111 1.11 -16.18 7.15
N LEU A 112 1.82 -16.03 6.03
CA LEU A 112 2.08 -17.13 5.11
C LEU A 112 3.56 -17.49 5.13
N GLN A 113 3.85 -18.76 5.44
CA GLN A 113 5.20 -19.31 5.45
C GLN A 113 5.24 -20.61 4.63
N GLY A 114 6.12 -20.67 3.64
CA GLY A 114 6.50 -21.91 2.96
C GLY A 114 5.48 -22.52 1.97
N SER A 115 4.23 -22.07 1.94
CA SER A 115 3.18 -22.60 1.06
C SER A 115 2.59 -21.53 0.13
N GLU A 116 2.12 -21.93 -1.05
CA GLU A 116 1.41 -21.05 -1.99
C GLU A 116 0.10 -20.52 -1.36
N PRO A 117 -0.24 -19.23 -1.54
CA PRO A 117 -1.50 -18.68 -1.05
C PRO A 117 -2.70 -19.28 -1.79
N ALA A 118 -3.77 -19.58 -1.06
CA ALA A 118 -5.03 -20.00 -1.64
C ALA A 118 -5.80 -18.78 -2.20
N PRO A 119 -6.46 -18.91 -3.35
CA PRO A 119 -7.34 -17.86 -3.87
C PRO A 119 -8.44 -17.46 -2.88
N GLY A 120 -8.76 -16.16 -2.84
CA GLY A 120 -9.75 -15.60 -1.91
C GLY A 120 -9.22 -15.38 -0.49
N GLY A 121 -8.01 -15.82 -0.17
CA GLY A 121 -7.33 -15.51 1.07
C GLY A 121 -6.68 -14.13 1.08
N SER A 122 -6.40 -13.62 2.28
CA SER A 122 -5.58 -12.41 2.46
C SER A 122 -4.39 -12.74 3.34
N TYR A 123 -3.21 -12.32 2.91
CA TYR A 123 -1.96 -12.83 3.44
C TYR A 123 -1.00 -11.72 3.81
N LEU A 124 -0.19 -11.99 4.83
CA LEU A 124 1.07 -11.31 5.07
C LEU A 124 2.18 -12.23 4.56
N LEU A 125 2.81 -11.84 3.46
CA LEU A 125 3.69 -12.70 2.65
C LEU A 125 5.09 -12.10 2.52
N PRO A 126 6.09 -12.67 3.21
CA PRO A 126 7.49 -12.46 2.88
C PRO A 126 7.81 -12.96 1.47
N ALA A 127 8.46 -12.12 0.66
CA ALA A 127 8.83 -12.45 -0.71
C ALA A 127 10.11 -11.74 -1.15
N THR A 128 10.76 -12.29 -2.17
CA THR A 128 11.86 -11.64 -2.88
C THR A 128 11.40 -11.23 -4.26
N VAL A 129 11.64 -9.98 -4.65
CA VAL A 129 11.32 -9.49 -5.99
C VAL A 129 12.10 -10.29 -7.03
N ALA A 130 11.40 -10.85 -8.01
CA ALA A 130 11.98 -11.73 -9.03
C ALA A 130 12.04 -11.06 -10.41
N GLY A 131 11.12 -10.14 -10.70
CA GLY A 131 11.03 -9.42 -11.97
C GLY A 131 11.21 -7.91 -11.81
N HIS A 132 11.38 -7.21 -12.94
CA HIS A 132 11.29 -5.76 -12.94
C HIS A 132 9.82 -5.34 -12.92
N PRO A 133 9.47 -4.26 -12.19
CA PRO A 133 8.11 -3.78 -12.16
C PRO A 133 7.69 -3.24 -13.53
N ARG A 134 6.42 -3.48 -13.88
CA ARG A 134 5.82 -3.05 -15.13
C ARG A 134 4.56 -2.23 -14.85
N ARG A 135 4.38 -1.17 -15.64
CA ARG A 135 3.18 -0.34 -15.59
C ARG A 135 2.27 -0.68 -16.76
N GLU A 136 1.00 -0.92 -16.49
CA GLU A 136 0.00 -1.21 -17.52
C GLU A 136 -0.81 0.02 -17.93
N ARG A 137 -1.54 -0.09 -19.05
CA ARG A 137 -2.54 0.90 -19.47
C ARG A 137 -3.61 1.00 -18.37
N GLY A 138 -3.84 2.20 -17.86
CA GLY A 138 -4.68 2.44 -16.67
C GLY A 138 -3.88 2.85 -15.43
N GLY A 139 -2.55 2.70 -15.46
CA GLY A 139 -1.66 3.21 -14.41
C GLY A 139 -1.45 2.25 -13.24
N HIS A 140 -1.82 0.97 -13.39
CA HIS A 140 -1.55 -0.11 -12.46
C HIS A 140 -0.08 -0.53 -12.53
N ALA A 141 0.51 -0.90 -11.40
CA ALA A 141 1.86 -1.44 -11.32
C ALA A 141 1.83 -2.90 -10.87
N PHE A 142 2.67 -3.71 -11.50
CA PHE A 142 2.80 -5.13 -11.22
C PHE A 142 4.27 -5.50 -11.11
N VAL A 143 4.61 -6.38 -10.19
CA VAL A 143 5.96 -6.97 -10.12
C VAL A 143 5.85 -8.44 -9.72
N THR A 144 6.61 -9.29 -10.38
CA THR A 144 6.72 -10.69 -9.99
C THR A 144 7.66 -10.81 -8.80
N ALA A 145 7.24 -11.56 -7.79
CA ALA A 145 7.99 -11.90 -6.61
C ALA A 145 7.95 -13.42 -6.39
N ARG A 146 8.88 -13.92 -5.58
CA ARG A 146 8.97 -15.32 -5.18
C ARG A 146 8.77 -15.41 -3.67
N GLY A 147 7.75 -16.15 -3.25
CA GLY A 147 7.46 -16.39 -1.84
C GLY A 147 8.41 -17.42 -1.21
N GLU A 148 8.38 -17.52 0.11
CA GLU A 148 9.03 -18.62 0.83
C GLU A 148 8.38 -19.95 0.40
N GLY A 149 9.20 -20.91 -0.07
CA GLY A 149 8.71 -22.13 -0.72
C GLY A 149 8.88 -22.15 -2.24
N GLY A 150 9.30 -21.02 -2.84
CA GLY A 150 9.73 -20.97 -4.23
C GLY A 150 8.63 -20.74 -5.27
N PHE A 151 7.37 -20.63 -4.83
CA PHE A 151 6.26 -20.27 -5.70
C PHE A 151 6.37 -18.82 -6.19
N GLU A 152 5.88 -18.57 -7.40
CA GLU A 152 5.84 -17.23 -7.98
C GLU A 152 4.49 -16.56 -7.74
N ILE A 153 4.52 -15.26 -7.48
CA ILE A 153 3.34 -14.44 -7.26
C ILE A 153 3.56 -13.06 -7.88
N THR A 154 2.51 -12.48 -8.42
CA THR A 154 2.48 -11.09 -8.87
C THR A 154 1.97 -10.21 -7.75
N LEU A 155 2.75 -9.21 -7.35
CA LEU A 155 2.27 -8.14 -6.48
C LEU A 155 1.68 -7.03 -7.35
N ALA A 156 0.48 -6.57 -7.01
CA ALA A 156 -0.23 -5.53 -7.76
C ALA A 156 -0.57 -4.32 -6.89
N ALA A 157 -0.28 -3.13 -7.42
CA ALA A 157 -0.72 -1.86 -6.87
C ALA A 157 -1.53 -1.08 -7.93
N TYR A 158 -2.82 -0.88 -7.66
CA TYR A 158 -3.73 -0.20 -8.60
C TYR A 158 -3.50 1.31 -8.61
N ARG A 159 -4.09 2.01 -9.60
CA ARG A 159 -3.85 3.45 -9.79
C ARG A 159 -4.19 4.25 -8.53
N GLN A 160 -5.25 3.85 -7.84
CA GLN A 160 -5.83 4.50 -6.67
C GLN A 160 -4.97 4.34 -5.42
N THR A 161 -4.05 3.36 -5.37
CA THR A 161 -3.25 3.10 -4.17
C THR A 161 -2.14 4.12 -3.94
N GLY A 162 -1.84 4.96 -4.93
CA GLY A 162 -0.93 6.10 -4.75
C GLY A 162 0.51 5.68 -4.50
N GLU A 163 1.04 6.04 -3.33
CA GLU A 163 2.43 5.79 -2.91
C GLU A 163 2.84 4.32 -3.08
N LEU A 164 1.97 3.35 -2.76
CA LEU A 164 2.26 1.93 -2.98
C LEU A 164 2.70 1.62 -4.40
N ARG A 165 2.03 2.22 -5.38
CA ARG A 165 2.36 2.02 -6.79
C ARG A 165 3.75 2.59 -7.09
N ASP A 166 4.06 3.76 -6.54
CA ASP A 166 5.32 4.46 -6.80
C ASP A 166 6.50 3.73 -6.13
N ILE A 167 6.29 3.12 -4.95
CA ILE A 167 7.25 2.22 -4.31
C ILE A 167 7.41 0.93 -5.11
N LEU A 168 6.31 0.30 -5.51
CA LEU A 168 6.36 -0.94 -6.30
C LEU A 168 7.17 -0.76 -7.60
N MET A 169 7.07 0.40 -8.24
CA MET A 169 7.81 0.73 -9.46
C MET A 169 9.31 0.99 -9.25
N GLN A 170 9.75 1.21 -8.01
CA GLN A 170 11.15 1.43 -7.66
C GLN A 170 11.88 0.14 -7.22
N LEU A 171 11.13 -0.96 -7.04
CA LEU A 171 11.69 -2.25 -6.69
C LEU A 171 12.47 -2.87 -7.85
N LEU A 172 13.45 -3.70 -7.51
CA LEU A 172 14.31 -4.42 -8.44
C LEU A 172 14.44 -5.90 -8.03
N PRO A 173 14.76 -6.79 -8.97
CA PRO A 173 15.06 -8.18 -8.64
C PRO A 173 16.11 -8.30 -7.53
N GLY A 174 15.79 -9.10 -6.51
CA GLY A 174 16.63 -9.30 -5.32
C GLY A 174 16.20 -8.50 -4.09
N ASP A 175 15.34 -7.48 -4.24
CA ASP A 175 14.79 -6.75 -3.09
C ASP A 175 13.93 -7.68 -2.23
N ARG A 176 14.05 -7.58 -0.91
CA ARG A 176 13.23 -8.35 0.05
C ARG A 176 12.07 -7.50 0.54
N VAL A 177 10.88 -8.07 0.47
CA VAL A 177 9.65 -7.38 0.85
C VAL A 177 8.75 -8.27 1.71
N VAL A 178 7.86 -7.65 2.47
CA VAL A 178 6.68 -8.28 3.05
C VAL A 178 5.45 -7.62 2.46
N ALA A 179 4.70 -8.37 1.65
CA ALA A 179 3.47 -7.92 1.01
C ALA A 179 2.26 -8.26 1.88
N ALA A 180 1.34 -7.31 2.06
CA ALA A 180 0.05 -7.57 2.70
C ALA A 180 -1.09 -7.28 1.72
N GLY A 181 -1.99 -8.24 1.52
CA GLY A 181 -3.10 -8.07 0.60
C GLY A 181 -3.88 -9.33 0.31
N SER A 182 -4.88 -9.22 -0.57
CA SER A 182 -5.72 -10.37 -0.98
C SER A 182 -5.28 -10.96 -2.30
N VAL A 183 -5.35 -12.28 -2.40
CA VAL A 183 -5.09 -13.02 -3.63
C VAL A 183 -6.41 -13.23 -4.37
N ASP A 184 -6.45 -12.79 -5.62
CA ASP A 184 -7.59 -13.01 -6.51
C ASP A 184 -7.69 -14.47 -6.99
N SER A 185 -8.74 -14.78 -7.75
CA SER A 185 -8.90 -16.10 -8.36
C SER A 185 -7.74 -16.39 -9.32
N TYR A 186 -7.02 -17.47 -9.02
CA TYR A 186 -5.80 -17.99 -9.63
C TYR A 186 -5.54 -17.68 -11.14
N PRO A 187 -4.28 -17.40 -11.54
CA PRO A 187 -3.05 -17.51 -10.75
C PRO A 187 -2.54 -16.17 -10.22
N GLY A 188 -2.45 -16.08 -8.90
CA GLY A 188 -1.29 -15.48 -8.26
C GLY A 188 -1.13 -13.97 -8.38
N THR A 189 -2.21 -13.17 -8.29
CA THR A 189 -2.05 -11.73 -8.05
C THR A 189 -2.45 -11.37 -6.63
N LEU A 190 -1.48 -10.90 -5.85
CA LEU A 190 -1.71 -10.32 -4.53
C LEU A 190 -1.93 -8.80 -4.70
N ASN A 191 -3.17 -8.38 -4.45
CA ASN A 191 -3.60 -6.99 -4.48
C ASN A 191 -3.16 -6.30 -3.19
N LEU A 192 -2.13 -5.45 -3.30
CA LEU A 192 -1.47 -4.84 -2.16
C LEU A 192 -2.37 -3.85 -1.41
N GLU A 193 -2.44 -4.05 -0.10
CA GLU A 193 -2.98 -3.09 0.88
C GLU A 193 -1.83 -2.34 1.56
N LYS A 194 -0.73 -3.05 1.84
CA LYS A 194 0.53 -2.53 2.42
C LYS A 194 1.73 -3.30 1.88
N ILE A 195 2.91 -2.68 1.89
CA ILE A 195 4.18 -3.35 1.59
C ILE A 195 5.28 -2.83 2.50
N GLY A 196 6.00 -3.75 3.12
CA GLY A 196 7.25 -3.49 3.83
C GLY A 196 8.42 -3.81 2.92
N VAL A 197 9.27 -2.83 2.60
CA VAL A 197 10.56 -3.08 1.95
C VAL A 197 11.57 -3.33 3.05
N VAL A 198 11.98 -4.58 3.19
CA VAL A 198 12.86 -5.07 4.26
C VAL A 198 14.31 -4.81 3.92
N GLU A 199 14.69 -5.04 2.65
CA GLU A 199 16.06 -4.89 2.19
C GLU A 199 16.05 -4.45 0.73
N ALA A 200 16.74 -3.33 0.44
CA ALA A 200 16.93 -2.83 -0.92
C ALA A 200 18.44 -2.63 -1.19
N PRO A 201 19.16 -3.70 -1.60
CA PRO A 201 20.60 -3.66 -1.77
C PRO A 201 21.05 -2.60 -2.79
N PRO A 202 22.29 -2.07 -2.64
CA PRO A 202 22.83 -1.12 -3.59
C PRO A 202 23.04 -1.76 -4.96
N VAL A 203 22.86 -0.96 -6.01
CA VAL A 203 22.98 -1.42 -7.40
C VAL A 203 24.10 -0.69 -8.14
N LYS A 204 24.68 -1.36 -9.14
CA LYS A 204 25.65 -0.75 -10.05
C LYS A 204 24.90 -0.07 -11.21
N GLU A 205 24.87 1.25 -11.19
CA GLU A 205 24.33 2.05 -12.29
C GLU A 205 25.44 2.38 -13.28
N LYS A 206 25.22 2.07 -14.56
CA LYS A 206 26.17 2.43 -15.62
C LYS A 206 26.12 3.93 -15.88
N ILE A 207 27.21 4.64 -15.61
CA ILE A 207 27.34 6.08 -15.86
C ILE A 207 27.78 6.32 -17.30
N ALA A 208 28.72 5.51 -17.81
CA ALA A 208 29.27 5.75 -19.13
C ALA A 208 29.97 4.53 -19.77
N ASN A 209 30.20 4.63 -21.08
CA ASN A 209 31.04 3.68 -21.80
C ASN A 209 32.53 3.90 -21.46
N PRO A 210 33.40 2.88 -21.58
CA PRO A 210 34.83 3.04 -21.33
C PRO A 210 35.48 4.11 -22.21
N LEU A 211 36.58 4.68 -21.72
CA LEU A 211 37.54 5.41 -22.54
C LEU A 211 38.44 4.43 -23.31
N CYS A 212 38.74 4.73 -24.57
CA CYS A 212 39.67 3.92 -25.35
C CYS A 212 41.10 4.10 -24.82
N PRO A 213 41.80 3.02 -24.42
CA PRO A 213 43.14 3.14 -23.84
C PRO A 213 44.18 3.71 -24.81
N GLY A 214 43.93 3.66 -26.12
CA GLY A 214 44.87 4.15 -27.12
C GLY A 214 44.62 5.56 -27.64
N CYS A 215 43.45 6.17 -27.40
CA CYS A 215 43.18 7.54 -27.86
C CYS A 215 42.31 8.38 -26.93
N GLY A 216 41.96 7.87 -25.75
CA GLY A 216 41.18 8.57 -24.74
C GLY A 216 39.71 8.86 -25.12
N ARG A 217 39.25 8.51 -26.33
CA ARG A 217 37.86 8.77 -26.75
C ARG A 217 36.90 7.76 -26.13
N ARG A 218 35.68 8.22 -25.80
CA ARG A 218 34.57 7.37 -25.37
C ARG A 218 34.27 6.32 -26.43
N MET A 219 34.27 5.05 -26.04
CA MET A 219 33.93 3.95 -26.94
C MET A 219 32.41 3.92 -27.17
N LYS A 220 31.97 3.45 -28.35
CA LYS A 220 30.55 3.28 -28.67
C LYS A 220 30.12 1.85 -28.34
N SER A 221 28.87 1.66 -27.94
CA SER A 221 28.33 0.31 -27.75
C SER A 221 28.30 -0.45 -29.08
N SER A 222 28.61 -1.73 -29.05
CA SER A 222 28.48 -2.68 -30.15
C SER A 222 27.52 -3.81 -29.78
N GLY A 223 26.51 -3.50 -28.95
CA GLY A 223 25.50 -4.46 -28.51
C GLY A 223 26.07 -5.57 -27.64
N LYS A 224 25.88 -6.83 -28.06
CA LYS A 224 26.37 -8.00 -27.30
C LYS A 224 27.90 -8.08 -27.22
N GLU A 225 28.62 -7.45 -28.15
CA GLU A 225 30.10 -7.50 -28.20
C GLU A 225 30.80 -6.46 -27.32
N GLY A 226 30.05 -5.70 -26.51
CA GLY A 226 30.60 -4.70 -25.60
C GLY A 226 30.77 -3.33 -26.26
N PHE A 227 31.99 -2.82 -26.31
CA PHE A 227 32.30 -1.48 -26.79
C PHE A 227 33.39 -1.48 -27.86
N ARG A 228 33.27 -0.58 -28.85
CA ARG A 228 34.27 -0.37 -29.90
C ARG A 228 34.66 1.09 -30.00
N CYS A 229 35.96 1.35 -30.10
CA CYS A 229 36.47 2.69 -30.34
C CYS A 229 36.22 3.08 -31.80
N PRO A 230 35.53 4.21 -32.07
CA PRO A 230 35.28 4.65 -33.45
C PRO A 230 36.55 5.12 -34.18
N ARG A 231 37.62 5.48 -33.45
CA ARG A 231 38.90 5.95 -34.03
C ARG A 231 39.90 4.81 -34.22
N CYS A 232 40.18 4.06 -33.15
CA CYS A 232 41.24 3.05 -33.15
C CYS A 232 40.74 1.65 -33.51
N GLY A 233 39.43 1.42 -33.61
CA GLY A 233 38.86 0.09 -33.85
C GLY A 233 38.96 -0.90 -32.69
N ARG A 234 39.75 -0.60 -31.64
CA ARG A 234 39.90 -1.41 -30.41
C ARG A 234 38.55 -1.73 -29.78
N ARG A 235 38.46 -2.89 -29.12
CA ARG A 235 37.25 -3.40 -28.46
C ARG A 235 37.47 -3.53 -26.95
N ALA A 236 36.40 -3.44 -26.18
CA ALA A 236 36.37 -3.66 -24.74
C ALA A 236 35.10 -4.45 -24.38
N GLY A 237 35.19 -5.31 -23.37
CA GLY A 237 34.05 -6.08 -22.87
C GLY A 237 32.97 -5.21 -22.24
N LYS A 238 31.77 -5.76 -21.99
CA LYS A 238 30.64 -5.03 -21.37
C LYS A 238 30.97 -4.54 -19.95
N ASP A 239 31.84 -5.26 -19.24
CA ASP A 239 32.23 -4.95 -17.88
C ASP A 239 33.22 -3.78 -17.79
N ALA A 240 33.77 -3.33 -18.93
CA ALA A 240 34.64 -2.16 -19.00
C ALA A 240 33.90 -0.83 -18.88
N ALA A 241 32.57 -0.84 -18.78
CA ALA A 241 31.81 0.38 -18.52
C ALA A 241 32.15 0.98 -17.15
N GLU A 242 31.98 2.30 -17.05
CA GLU A 242 32.09 3.00 -15.78
C GLU A 242 30.76 2.88 -15.03
N TYR A 243 30.83 2.40 -13.79
CA TYR A 243 29.67 2.21 -12.93
C TYR A 243 29.78 3.06 -11.66
N ARG A 244 28.63 3.51 -11.15
CA ARG A 244 28.46 4.07 -9.81
C ARG A 244 27.71 3.06 -8.96
N VAL A 245 28.06 2.99 -7.68
CA VAL A 245 27.20 2.30 -6.69
C VAL A 245 26.12 3.29 -6.25
N VAL A 246 24.86 2.90 -6.41
CA VAL A 246 23.70 3.68 -5.97
C VAL A 246 23.06 2.97 -4.79
N GLU A 247 23.09 3.65 -3.63
CA GLU A 247 22.44 3.18 -2.41
C GLU A 247 20.91 3.33 -2.52
N ARG A 248 20.19 2.30 -2.08
CA ARG A 248 18.71 2.24 -2.17
C ARG A 248 18.02 2.09 -0.82
N ARG A 249 18.75 2.29 0.29
CA ARG A 249 18.23 2.25 1.66
C ARG A 249 17.08 3.21 1.95
N HIS A 250 16.93 4.28 1.16
CA HIS A 250 15.79 5.19 1.27
C HIS A 250 14.45 4.53 0.91
N LEU A 251 14.47 3.37 0.22
CA LEU A 251 13.28 2.57 -0.06
C LEU A 251 12.88 1.69 1.12
N GLU A 252 13.79 1.38 2.04
CA GLU A 252 13.50 0.52 3.19
C GLU A 252 12.49 1.21 4.11
N GLY A 253 11.44 0.50 4.49
CA GLY A 253 10.33 1.09 5.22
C GLY A 253 9.00 0.39 4.95
N LEU A 254 7.94 0.94 5.53
CA LEU A 254 6.60 0.41 5.44
C LEU A 254 5.68 1.44 4.78
N TYR A 255 4.96 0.99 3.76
CA TYR A 255 4.12 1.82 2.91
C TYR A 255 2.71 1.24 2.84
N GLU A 256 1.71 2.12 2.67
CA GLU A 256 0.30 1.74 2.63
C GLU A 256 -0.45 2.43 1.50
N ALA A 257 -1.60 1.87 1.13
CA ALA A 257 -2.46 2.47 0.13
C ALA A 257 -2.95 3.86 0.58
N ALA A 258 -3.19 4.74 -0.40
CA ALA A 258 -3.91 5.99 -0.19
C ALA A 258 -5.26 5.74 0.52
N VAL A 259 -5.72 6.73 1.30
CA VAL A 259 -6.85 6.56 2.22
C VAL A 259 -8.11 6.06 1.50
N SER A 260 -8.42 6.61 0.32
CA SER A 260 -9.62 6.21 -0.44
C SER A 260 -9.53 4.82 -1.07
N ALA A 261 -8.33 4.23 -1.11
CA ALA A 261 -8.09 2.88 -1.63
C ALA A 261 -7.91 1.83 -0.52
N ARG A 262 -7.91 2.23 0.76
CA ARG A 262 -7.83 1.30 1.88
C ARG A 262 -9.11 0.49 2.01
N ARG A 263 -8.94 -0.79 2.33
CA ARG A 263 -10.06 -1.66 2.64
C ARG A 263 -10.43 -1.49 4.11
N HIS A 264 -11.67 -1.84 4.45
CA HIS A 264 -12.20 -1.65 5.80
C HIS A 264 -11.32 -2.25 6.90
N LEU A 265 -10.79 -3.46 6.67
CA LEU A 265 -10.01 -4.18 7.67
C LEU A 265 -8.54 -3.74 7.70
N SER A 266 -8.02 -3.13 6.64
CA SER A 266 -6.61 -2.73 6.54
C SER A 266 -6.25 -1.73 7.63
N ARG A 267 -5.35 -2.12 8.53
CA ARG A 267 -4.86 -1.29 9.63
C ARG A 267 -3.95 -0.18 9.12
N PRO A 268 -4.30 1.10 9.33
CA PRO A 268 -3.48 2.21 8.88
C PRO A 268 -2.15 2.28 9.64
N LEU A 269 -1.08 2.68 8.96
CA LEU A 269 0.25 2.83 9.55
C LEU A 269 0.26 3.78 10.75
N LYS A 270 -0.57 4.82 10.74
CA LYS A 270 -0.70 5.75 11.87
C LYS A 270 -1.15 5.09 13.17
N LEU A 271 -1.83 3.94 13.11
CA LEU A 271 -2.25 3.18 14.28
C LEU A 271 -1.21 2.13 14.69
N MET A 272 -0.22 1.84 13.85
CA MET A 272 0.80 0.82 14.12
C MET A 272 1.93 1.39 14.97
N GLY A 273 2.11 0.82 16.16
CA GLY A 273 3.26 1.10 17.02
C GLY A 273 4.56 0.46 16.51
N ASP A 274 5.70 0.81 17.12
CA ASP A 274 7.03 0.37 16.67
C ASP A 274 7.21 -1.15 16.69
N GLU A 275 6.66 -1.83 17.70
CA GLU A 275 6.68 -3.29 17.79
C GLU A 275 5.88 -3.93 16.66
N GLU A 276 4.67 -3.42 16.41
CA GLU A 276 3.80 -3.90 15.34
C GLU A 276 4.44 -3.74 13.97
N ARG A 277 5.04 -2.58 13.71
CA ARG A 277 5.77 -2.30 12.46
C ARG A 277 6.96 -3.25 12.27
N ARG A 278 7.69 -3.54 13.34
CA ARG A 278 8.81 -4.48 13.32
C ARG A 278 8.35 -5.90 13.00
N HIS A 279 7.32 -6.39 13.69
CA HIS A 279 6.74 -7.70 13.40
C HIS A 279 6.24 -7.79 11.96
N PHE A 280 5.59 -6.74 11.45
CA PHE A 280 5.17 -6.70 10.05
C PHE A 280 6.34 -6.90 9.10
N LEU A 281 7.46 -6.20 9.30
CA LEU A 281 8.67 -6.33 8.47
C LEU A 281 9.35 -7.71 8.59
N GLU A 282 9.07 -8.45 9.65
CA GLU A 282 9.51 -9.84 9.85
C GLU A 282 8.51 -10.87 9.33
N GLY A 283 7.40 -10.44 8.71
CA GLY A 283 6.35 -11.36 8.22
C GLY A 283 5.46 -11.92 9.33
N ARG A 284 5.36 -11.22 10.47
CA ARG A 284 4.58 -11.63 11.64
C ARG A 284 3.49 -10.59 11.94
N LEU A 285 2.38 -11.04 12.51
CA LEU A 285 1.35 -10.17 13.10
C LEU A 285 1.48 -10.21 14.62
N LEU A 286 1.04 -9.15 15.29
CA LEU A 286 0.87 -9.19 16.74
C LEU A 286 -0.21 -10.24 17.11
N PRO A 287 -0.01 -10.97 18.21
CA PRO A 287 -0.97 -11.96 18.71
C PRO A 287 -2.29 -11.35 19.18
#